data_AF-A0A1C5ZEF3-F1
#
_entry.id   AF-A0A1C5ZEF3-F1
#
_cell.length_a   1.000
_cell.length_b   1.000
_cell.length_c   1.000
_cell.angle_alpha   90.00
_cell.angle_beta   90.00
_cell.angle_gamma   90.00
#
_symmetry.space_group_name_H-M   'P 1'
#
loop_
_entity.id
_entity.type
_entity.pdbx_description
1 polymer ?
#
loop_
_entity_poly.entity_id
_entity_poly.type
_entity_poly.pdbx_seq_one_letter_code
_entity_poly.pdbx_strand_id
1 'polypeptide(L)' 'MAVKIKLSYEDEAELKSILKLLGNTVLSWKSPKRQQGRYRRAYIILRQNLKKPEVK' A
#
# COMPACT_ATOMS: atom_id res chain seq x y z
N MET A 1 -3.89 14.35 8.42
CA MET A 1 -4.91 13.85 7.47
C MET A 1 -4.29 12.68 6.70
N ALA A 2 -5.06 11.63 6.41
CA ALA A 2 -4.54 10.35 5.91
C ALA A 2 -5.31 9.90 4.67
N VAL A 3 -4.59 9.32 3.71
CA VAL A 3 -5.20 8.81 2.47
C VAL A 3 -5.31 7.30 2.58
N LYS A 4 -6.50 6.76 2.35
CA LYS A 4 -6.72 5.31 2.29
C LYS A 4 -6.84 4.89 0.84
N ILE A 5 -5.94 4.02 0.40
CA ILE A 5 -6.01 3.40 -0.92
C ILE A 5 -6.39 1.92 -0.80
N LYS A 6 -7.19 1.45 -1.75
CA LYS A 6 -7.52 0.04 -1.94
C LYS A 6 -6.87 -0.39 -3.25
N LEU A 7 -6.14 -1.49 -3.21
CA LEU A 7 -5.54 -2.08 -4.39
C LEU A 7 -5.85 -3.56 -4.45
N SER A 8 -5.88 -4.08 -5.67
CA SER A 8 -5.98 -5.51 -5.93
C SER A 8 -4.64 -6.01 -6.44
N TYR A 9 -4.26 -7.24 -6.08
CA TYR A 9 -2.98 -7.85 -6.42
C TYR A 9 -3.15 -9.37 -6.59
N GLU A 10 -2.32 -10.05 -7.38
CA GLU A 10 -2.40 -11.50 -7.60
C GLU A 10 -1.64 -12.27 -6.51
N ASP A 11 -0.40 -11.84 -6.21
CA ASP A 11 0.49 -12.54 -5.30
C ASP A 11 1.18 -11.62 -4.27
N GLU A 12 1.78 -12.22 -3.25
CA GLU A 12 2.41 -11.46 -2.18
C GLU A 12 3.66 -10.67 -2.60
N ALA A 13 4.35 -11.09 -3.68
CA ALA A 13 5.49 -10.36 -4.19
C ALA A 13 5.06 -9.05 -4.87
N GLU A 14 3.94 -9.05 -5.60
CA GLU A 14 3.34 -7.84 -6.16
C GLU A 14 3.00 -6.82 -5.06
N LEU A 15 2.33 -7.28 -3.99
CA LEU A 15 2.02 -6.41 -2.85
C LEU A 15 3.28 -5.86 -2.18
N LYS A 16 4.31 -6.70 -1.99
CA LYS A 16 5.59 -6.26 -1.41
C LYS A 16 6.27 -5.21 -2.28
N SER A 17 6.24 -5.36 -3.60
CA SER A 17 6.81 -4.38 -4.54
C SER A 17 6.09 -3.03 -4.45
N ILE A 18 4.76 -3.03 -4.34
CA ILE A 18 3.97 -1.80 -4.13
C ILE A 18 4.31 -1.15 -2.78
N LEU A 19 4.42 -1.94 -1.71
CA LEU A 19 4.81 -1.42 -0.40
C LEU A 19 6.22 -0.83 -0.40
N LYS A 20 7.16 -1.42 -1.15
CA LYS A 20 8.51 -0.87 -1.34
C LYS A 20 8.49 0.45 -2.12
N LEU A 21 7.70 0.54 -3.19
CA LEU A 21 7.53 1.75 -3.98
C LEU A 21 6.94 2.88 -3.13
N LEU A 22 5.95 2.57 -2.31
CA LEU A 22 5.35 3.50 -1.37
C LEU A 22 6.31 3.82 -0.21
N GLY A 23 7.20 2.93 0.19
CA GLY A 23 8.23 3.17 1.20
C GLY A 23 7.68 3.80 2.48
N ASN A 24 8.33 4.88 2.93
CA ASN A 24 7.99 5.57 4.18
C ASN A 24 6.66 6.34 4.14
N THR A 25 5.98 6.35 2.99
CA THR A 25 4.63 6.93 2.88
C THR A 25 3.58 6.06 3.57
N VAL A 26 3.83 4.76 3.73
CA VAL A 26 2.90 3.81 4.33
C VAL A 26 2.87 3.97 5.85
N LEU A 27 1.69 4.30 6.40
CA LEU A 27 1.43 4.27 7.84
C LEU A 27 1.14 2.86 8.32
N SER A 28 0.25 2.18 7.61
CA SER A 28 -0.16 0.82 7.91
C SER A 28 -0.82 0.22 6.68
N TRP A 29 -0.84 -1.11 6.62
CA TRP A 29 -1.60 -1.82 5.60
C TRP A 29 -2.23 -3.07 6.21
N LYS A 30 -3.32 -3.53 5.60
CA LYS A 30 -3.93 -4.79 5.95
C LYS A 30 -4.53 -5.49 4.74
N SER A 31 -4.45 -6.81 4.76
CA SER A 31 -5.16 -7.69 3.85
C SER A 31 -6.33 -8.37 4.59
N PRO A 32 -7.53 -8.48 3.99
CA PRO A 32 -8.60 -9.27 4.58
C PRO A 32 -8.21 -10.75 4.69
N LYS A 33 -8.64 -11.42 5.76
CA LYS A 33 -8.36 -12.85 5.98
C LYS A 33 -9.09 -13.77 5.00
N ARG A 34 -10.33 -13.44 4.63
CA ARG A 34 -11.11 -14.18 3.62
C ARG A 34 -11.08 -13.41 2.32
N GLN A 35 -10.37 -13.94 1.34
CA GLN A 35 -10.29 -13.38 0.00
C GLN A 35 -10.80 -14.45 -0.97
N GLN A 36 -11.74 -14.06 -1.83
CA GLN A 36 -12.33 -14.93 -2.83
C GLN A 36 -12.08 -14.31 -4.20
N GLY A 37 -11.77 -15.17 -5.17
CA GLY A 37 -11.43 -14.76 -6.54
C GLY A 37 -9.92 -14.75 -6.82
N ARG A 38 -9.60 -14.57 -8.10
CA ARG A 38 -8.22 -14.57 -8.61
C ARG A 38 -7.35 -13.47 -8.00
N TYR A 39 -7.94 -12.31 -7.72
CA TYR A 39 -7.23 -11.15 -7.18
C TYR A 39 -7.49 -10.97 -5.69
N ARG A 40 -6.40 -10.84 -4.95
CA ARG A 40 -6.37 -10.43 -3.55
C ARG A 40 -6.54 -8.91 -3.44
N ARG A 41 -6.83 -8.41 -2.24
CA ARG A 41 -7.07 -7.00 -1.93
C ARG A 41 -6.28 -6.56 -0.71
N ALA A 42 -5.66 -5.39 -0.79
CA ALA A 42 -5.02 -4.74 0.35
C ALA A 42 -5.59 -3.33 0.53
N TYR A 43 -5.62 -2.90 1.78
CA TYR A 43 -5.95 -1.53 2.15
C TYR A 43 -4.69 -0.91 2.77
N ILE A 44 -4.21 0.17 2.19
CA ILE A 44 -3.03 0.88 2.66
C ILE A 44 -3.45 2.27 3.13
N ILE A 45 -2.96 2.67 4.31
CA ILE A 45 -3.10 4.01 4.85
C ILE A 45 -1.79 4.74 4.60
N LEU A 46 -1.85 5.90 3.95
CA LEU A 46 -0.70 6.74 3.58
C LEU A 46 -0.66 8.03 4.40
N ARG A 47 0.57 8.49 4.70
CA ARG A 47 0.86 9.83 5.21
C ARG A 47 0.63 10.84 4.09
N GLN A 48 -0.18 11.87 4.32
CA GLN A 48 -0.43 12.91 3.32
C GLN A 48 0.72 13.92 3.21
N ASN A 49 1.52 14.10 4.28
CA ASN A 49 2.54 15.15 4.39
C ASN A 49 3.96 14.61 4.24
N LEU A 50 4.25 13.88 3.17
CA LEU A 50 5.63 13.56 2.86
C LEU A 50 6.23 14.81 2.25
N LYS A 51 7.18 15.44 2.96
CA LYS A 51 8.14 16.31 2.30
C LYS A 51 8.73 15.45 1.16
N LYS A 52 8.52 15.87 -0.10
CA LYS A 52 9.29 15.30 -1.20
C LYS A 52 10.75 15.29 -0.75
N PRO A 53 11.54 14.22 -0.97
CA PRO A 53 12.97 14.36 -0.80
C PRO A 53 13.38 15.55 -1.68
N GLU A 54 13.85 16.61 -1.04
CA GLU A 54 14.50 17.71 -1.75
C GLU A 54 15.68 17.05 -2.45
N VAL A 55 15.55 16.89 -3.76
CA VAL A 55 16.67 16.54 -4.63
C VAL A 55 17.62 17.73 -4.54
N LYS A 56 18.63 17.60 -3.68
CA LYS A 56 19.78 18.50 -3.66
C LYS A 56 20.67 18.21 -4.87
#